data_AF-A0A428NCE1-F1
#
_entry.id   AF-A0A428NCE1-F1
#
_cell.length_a   1.000
_cell.length_b   1.000
_cell.length_c   1.000
_cell.angle_alpha   90.00
_cell.angle_beta   90.00
_cell.angle_gamma   90.00
#
_symmetry.space_group_name_H-M   'P 1'
#
loop_
_entity.id
_entity.type
_entity.pdbx_description
1 polymer ?
#
loop_
_entity_poly.entity_id
_entity_poly.type
_entity_poly.pdbx_seq_one_letter_code
_entity_poly.pdbx_strand_id
1 'polypeptide(L)'
;MSTSYLTDPDTHNIAPYSQFNNLTFDPPYVMFSANQKPDSQRKDTVRNAELTGKFCWNLATWDLREAVNISAQQVEYGVDEFERAGLEKEYSRALPGNPVPMVKNSPVKFECVYHTTLRLPAKPPMGTVDVVIGRVIAVHIRDDVLTDGKLDVSKTQPIARCGYFQYAVIRETFEMIIPELGMSLCQTIGSTGIIDGTSQLMRII
;
A
#
# COMPACT_ATOMS: atom_id res chain seq x y z
N MET A 1 -3.12 2.66 1.48
CA MET A 1 -3.53 2.34 2.87
C MET A 1 -2.93 1.01 3.23
N SER A 2 -2.18 0.93 4.33
CA SER A 2 -1.66 -0.35 4.83
C SER A 2 -2.63 -0.91 5.85
N THR A 3 -3.01 -2.16 5.70
CA THR A 3 -3.90 -2.89 6.59
C THR A 3 -3.15 -4.03 7.26
N SER A 4 -3.50 -4.29 8.51
CA SER A 4 -2.97 -5.40 9.30
C SER A 4 -4.08 -5.89 10.23
N TYR A 5 -3.90 -7.04 10.86
CA TYR A 5 -4.68 -7.41 12.04
C TYR A 5 -3.79 -7.24 13.27
N LEU A 6 -4.40 -7.05 14.43
CA LEU A 6 -3.69 -6.83 15.69
C LEU A 6 -3.14 -8.16 16.25
N THR A 7 -2.66 -8.10 17.49
CA THR A 7 -2.28 -9.28 18.29
C THR A 7 -3.46 -10.24 18.54
N ASP A 8 -4.69 -9.71 18.53
CA ASP A 8 -5.94 -10.48 18.45
C ASP A 8 -6.42 -10.53 16.98
N PRO A 9 -6.62 -11.74 16.40
CA PRO A 9 -7.11 -11.90 15.03
C PRO A 9 -8.45 -11.20 14.73
N ASP A 10 -9.28 -11.00 15.75
CA ASP A 10 -10.61 -10.39 15.59
C ASP A 10 -10.58 -8.86 15.56
N THR A 11 -9.44 -8.26 15.93
CA THR A 11 -9.27 -6.80 15.90
C THR A 11 -8.38 -6.38 14.74
N HIS A 12 -8.90 -5.50 13.88
CA HIS A 12 -8.22 -5.08 12.66
C HIS A 12 -7.67 -3.67 12.76
N ASN A 13 -6.63 -3.37 11.98
CA ASN A 13 -6.05 -2.04 11.92
C ASN A 13 -5.91 -1.59 10.46
N ILE A 14 -6.32 -0.36 10.16
CA ILE A 14 -6.03 0.30 8.88
C ILE A 14 -5.50 1.71 9.11
N ALA A 15 -4.41 2.04 8.43
CA ALA A 15 -3.87 3.38 8.44
C ALA A 15 -3.35 3.81 7.05
N PRO A 16 -3.47 5.09 6.69
CA PRO A 16 -2.90 5.61 5.47
C PRO A 16 -1.42 5.98 5.65
N TYR A 17 -0.60 5.59 4.68
CA TYR A 17 0.81 5.99 4.58
C TYR A 17 1.05 6.54 3.18
N SER A 18 1.45 7.81 3.11
CA SER A 18 1.83 8.46 1.86
C SER A 18 3.32 8.30 1.53
N GLN A 19 4.14 8.01 2.53
CA GLN A 19 5.54 7.63 2.35
C GLN A 19 5.62 6.15 1.96
N PHE A 20 5.11 5.81 0.77
CA PHE A 20 5.05 4.46 0.23
C PHE A 20 5.75 4.39 -1.12
N ASN A 21 6.43 3.29 -1.42
CA ASN A 21 7.00 3.04 -2.74
C ASN A 21 7.19 1.55 -3.04
N ASN A 22 7.26 1.19 -4.33
CA ASN A 22 7.74 -0.10 -4.78
C ASN A 22 9.28 -0.09 -4.85
N LEU A 23 9.92 -1.23 -4.58
CA LEU A 23 11.39 -1.32 -4.47
C LEU A 23 12.04 -2.12 -5.61
N THR A 24 11.54 -3.33 -5.88
CA THR A 24 12.00 -4.20 -6.97
C THR A 24 10.82 -5.03 -7.47
N PHE A 25 10.98 -5.68 -8.63
CA PHE A 25 9.95 -6.46 -9.30
C PHE A 25 10.15 -7.98 -9.13
N ASP A 26 11.39 -8.44 -8.95
CA ASP A 26 11.69 -9.85 -8.75
C ASP A 26 12.81 -10.04 -7.70
N PRO A 27 12.48 -10.49 -6.47
CA PRO A 27 11.12 -10.59 -5.95
C PRO A 27 10.44 -9.22 -5.87
N PRO A 28 9.11 -9.13 -5.96
CA PRO A 28 8.42 -7.86 -5.80
C PRO A 28 8.45 -7.40 -4.33
N TYR A 29 8.96 -6.20 -4.06
CA TYR A 29 8.99 -5.61 -2.72
C TYR A 29 8.34 -4.23 -2.70
N VAL A 30 7.70 -3.90 -1.59
CA VAL A 30 7.15 -2.58 -1.29
C VAL A 30 7.63 -2.10 0.06
N MET A 31 7.62 -0.78 0.27
CA MET A 31 7.86 -0.18 1.58
C MET A 31 6.81 0.85 1.97
N PHE A 32 6.63 1.03 3.27
CA PHE A 32 6.04 2.24 3.82
C PHE A 32 6.86 2.77 5.00
N SER A 33 6.87 4.09 5.18
CA SER A 33 7.49 4.73 6.34
C SER A 33 6.42 5.22 7.32
N ALA A 34 6.68 5.00 8.60
CA ALA A 34 5.79 5.34 9.70
C ALA A 34 6.56 6.11 10.77
N ASN A 35 6.19 7.37 10.99
CA ASN A 35 6.70 8.12 12.13
C ASN A 35 6.08 7.59 13.44
N GLN A 36 6.79 7.80 14.54
CA GLN A 36 6.23 7.59 15.88
C GLN A 36 4.99 8.47 16.14
N LYS A 37 4.14 8.00 17.05
CA LYS A 37 3.08 8.78 17.67
C LYS A 37 3.72 9.90 18.53
N PRO A 38 3.00 11.01 18.81
CA PRO A 38 3.54 12.12 19.62
C PRO A 38 4.01 11.71 21.03
N ASP A 39 3.48 10.61 21.56
CA ASP A 39 3.86 10.00 22.84
C ASP A 39 5.07 9.04 22.72
N SER A 40 5.81 9.09 21.61
CA SER A 40 6.95 8.22 21.29
C SER A 40 6.62 6.75 21.07
N GLN A 41 5.34 6.35 21.04
CA GLN A 41 4.95 5.00 20.69
C GLN A 41 5.08 4.75 19.19
N ARG A 42 5.34 3.50 18.81
CA ARG A 42 5.34 3.08 17.41
C ARG A 42 3.91 2.99 16.89
N LYS A 43 3.73 3.19 15.59
CA LYS A 43 2.43 2.99 14.93
C LYS A 43 2.02 1.52 15.00
N ASP A 44 0.73 1.28 15.15
CA ASP A 44 0.18 -0.06 15.38
C ASP A 44 0.40 -0.94 14.16
N THR A 45 0.20 -0.42 12.94
CA THR A 45 0.56 -1.12 11.68
C THR A 45 2.00 -1.65 11.67
N VAL A 46 2.97 -0.90 12.22
CA VAL A 46 4.37 -1.33 12.26
C VAL A 46 4.53 -2.49 13.24
N ARG A 47 3.98 -2.34 14.46
CA ARG A 47 4.00 -3.39 15.48
C ARG A 47 3.35 -4.67 14.94
N ASN A 48 2.21 -4.54 14.28
CA ASN A 48 1.46 -5.67 13.75
C ASN A 48 2.20 -6.35 12.59
N ALA A 49 2.79 -5.60 11.67
CA ALA A 49 3.55 -6.19 10.56
C ALA A 49 4.73 -7.03 11.08
N GLU A 50 5.44 -6.54 12.11
CA GLU A 50 6.54 -7.28 12.74
C GLU A 50 6.06 -8.52 13.52
N LEU A 51 5.00 -8.37 14.31
CA LEU A 51 4.50 -9.45 15.17
C LEU A 51 3.84 -10.57 14.35
N THR A 52 3.09 -10.21 13.31
CA THR A 52 2.31 -11.15 12.51
C THR A 52 3.05 -11.67 11.29
N GLY A 53 4.14 -11.01 10.90
CA GLY A 53 4.91 -11.33 9.71
C GLY A 53 4.21 -10.97 8.39
N LYS A 54 3.11 -10.20 8.40
CA LYS A 54 2.32 -9.90 7.21
C LYS A 54 1.48 -8.63 7.32
N PHE A 55 1.12 -8.08 6.17
CA PHE A 55 0.21 -6.96 6.04
C PHE A 55 -0.37 -6.96 4.63
N CYS A 56 -1.43 -6.16 4.40
CA CYS A 56 -1.93 -5.90 3.07
C CYS A 56 -1.79 -4.41 2.74
N TRP A 57 -1.66 -4.10 1.46
CA TRP A 57 -1.71 -2.73 0.96
C TRP A 57 -2.91 -2.56 0.06
N ASN A 58 -3.55 -1.39 0.10
CA ASN A 58 -4.75 -1.07 -0.64
C ASN A 58 -4.55 0.30 -1.30
N LEU A 59 -4.86 0.40 -2.59
CA LEU A 59 -4.81 1.67 -3.31
C LEU A 59 -5.85 2.64 -2.71
N ALA A 60 -5.39 3.83 -2.37
CA ALA A 60 -6.24 4.93 -1.92
C ALA A 60 -6.79 5.66 -3.15
N THR A 61 -8.11 5.72 -3.28
CA THR A 61 -8.81 6.30 -4.43
C THR A 61 -9.69 7.47 -4.02
N TRP A 62 -10.18 8.23 -5.00
CA TRP A 62 -11.09 9.34 -4.81
C TRP A 62 -12.34 8.96 -4.00
N ASP A 63 -12.91 7.79 -4.30
CA ASP A 63 -14.12 7.30 -3.63
C ASP A 63 -13.85 6.86 -2.18
N LEU A 64 -12.61 6.49 -1.87
CA LEU A 64 -12.18 6.08 -0.53
C LEU A 64 -11.59 7.22 0.30
N ARG A 65 -11.51 8.45 -0.22
CA ARG A 65 -10.75 9.57 0.41
C ARG A 65 -11.22 9.93 1.82
N GLU A 66 -12.52 9.84 2.11
CA GLU A 66 -13.05 10.16 3.44
C GLU A 66 -12.64 9.08 4.45
N ALA A 67 -12.72 7.80 4.05
CA ALA A 67 -12.25 6.69 4.85
C ALA A 67 -10.72 6.73 5.07
N VAL A 68 -9.95 7.14 4.05
CA VAL A 68 -8.51 7.44 4.18
C VAL A 68 -8.28 8.50 5.25
N ASN A 69 -9.06 9.58 5.26
CA ASN A 69 -8.90 10.64 6.24
C ASN A 69 -9.33 10.21 7.66
N ILE A 70 -10.42 9.46 7.80
CA ILE A 70 -10.92 8.94 9.09
C ILE A 70 -9.91 7.96 9.70
N SER A 71 -9.37 7.04 8.91
CA SER A 71 -8.36 6.06 9.35
C SER A 71 -7.00 6.68 9.71
N ALA A 72 -6.78 7.97 9.45
CA ALA A 72 -5.57 8.68 9.88
C ALA A 72 -5.64 9.17 11.34
N GLN A 73 -6.82 9.11 11.97
CA GLN A 73 -7.02 9.57 13.35
C GLN A 73 -6.15 8.76 14.33
N GLN A 74 -5.67 9.41 15.38
CA GLN A 74 -5.00 8.71 16.47
C GLN A 74 -6.06 8.09 17.36
N VAL A 75 -6.05 6.76 17.44
CA VAL A 75 -6.95 5.97 18.27
C VAL A 75 -6.12 5.11 19.21
N GLU A 76 -6.76 4.65 20.29
CA GLU A 76 -6.16 3.69 21.21
C GLU A 76 -5.87 2.37 20.50
N TYR A 77 -4.84 1.67 20.95
CA TYR A 77 -4.53 0.33 20.45
C TYR A 77 -5.71 -0.61 20.72
N GLY A 78 -6.16 -1.37 19.72
CA GLY A 78 -7.34 -2.22 19.85
C GLY A 78 -8.61 -1.66 19.20
N VAL A 79 -8.59 -0.42 18.70
CA VAL A 79 -9.73 0.14 17.98
C VAL A 79 -9.67 -0.27 16.51
N ASP A 80 -10.79 -0.80 15.98
CA ASP A 80 -10.90 -1.17 14.57
C ASP A 80 -11.23 0.05 13.69
N GLU A 81 -10.24 0.57 12.97
CA GLU A 81 -10.47 1.75 12.11
C GLU A 81 -11.28 1.43 10.84
N PHE A 82 -11.43 0.16 10.43
CA PHE A 82 -12.33 -0.16 9.32
C PHE A 82 -13.77 0.18 9.70
N GLU A 83 -14.18 -0.19 10.92
CA GLU A 83 -15.54 0.09 11.40
C GLU A 83 -15.77 1.60 11.50
N ARG A 84 -14.81 2.34 12.08
CA ARG A 84 -14.88 3.80 12.19
C ARG A 84 -14.95 4.49 10.83
N ALA A 85 -14.23 3.97 9.85
CA ALA A 85 -14.19 4.52 8.50
C ALA A 85 -15.34 4.01 7.60
N GLY A 86 -16.22 3.14 8.10
CA GLY A 86 -17.32 2.56 7.33
C GLY A 86 -16.85 1.67 6.17
N LEU A 87 -15.70 1.01 6.32
CA LEU A 87 -15.09 0.20 5.27
C LEU A 87 -15.52 -1.25 5.36
N GLU A 88 -16.04 -1.79 4.24
CA GLU A 88 -16.27 -3.22 4.11
C GLU A 88 -14.93 -3.97 3.94
N LYS A 89 -14.78 -5.05 4.71
CA LYS A 89 -13.60 -5.93 4.68
C LYS A 89 -13.80 -7.04 3.65
N GLU A 90 -12.74 -7.34 2.93
CA GLU A 90 -12.54 -8.65 2.31
C GLU A 90 -11.22 -9.23 2.85
N TYR A 91 -10.94 -10.52 2.63
CA TYR A 91 -9.85 -11.20 3.32
C TYR A 91 -8.82 -11.78 2.35
N SER A 92 -7.54 -11.66 2.74
CA SER A 92 -6.39 -12.21 2.03
C SER A 92 -6.53 -13.72 1.81
N ARG A 93 -6.07 -14.25 0.68
CA ARG A 93 -6.18 -15.67 0.33
C ARG A 93 -4.84 -16.38 0.13
N ALA A 94 -3.77 -15.65 -0.14
CA ALA A 94 -2.44 -16.19 -0.40
C ALA A 94 -1.54 -16.19 0.85
N LEU A 95 -1.80 -15.29 1.81
CA LEU A 95 -1.05 -15.25 3.06
C LEU A 95 -1.30 -16.51 3.92
N PRO A 96 -0.26 -17.12 4.50
CA PRO A 96 -0.42 -18.28 5.37
C PRO A 96 -1.02 -17.90 6.72
N GLY A 97 -1.79 -18.80 7.34
CA GLY A 97 -2.40 -18.60 8.67
C GLY A 97 -3.61 -17.69 8.65
N ASN A 98 -3.79 -16.87 9.70
CA ASN A 98 -4.96 -15.99 9.83
C ASN A 98 -5.04 -14.97 8.67
N PRO A 99 -6.21 -14.78 8.04
CA PRO A 99 -6.33 -13.84 6.95
C PRO A 99 -6.18 -12.39 7.42
N VAL A 100 -5.55 -11.56 6.60
CA VAL A 100 -5.45 -10.11 6.82
C VAL A 100 -6.62 -9.43 6.09
N PRO A 101 -7.32 -8.48 6.72
CA PRO A 101 -8.37 -7.72 6.05
C PRO A 101 -7.78 -6.78 4.98
N MET A 102 -8.48 -6.69 3.87
CA MET A 102 -8.28 -5.75 2.78
C MET A 102 -9.54 -4.90 2.61
N VAL A 103 -9.40 -3.73 2.00
CA VAL A 103 -10.52 -2.83 1.71
C VAL A 103 -11.23 -3.34 0.47
N LYS A 104 -12.44 -3.88 0.64
CA LYS A 104 -13.20 -4.53 -0.45
C LYS A 104 -13.33 -3.63 -1.70
N ASN A 105 -13.61 -2.35 -1.46
CA ASN A 105 -13.82 -1.37 -2.52
C ASN A 105 -12.52 -0.80 -3.12
N SER A 106 -11.34 -1.18 -2.63
CA SER A 106 -10.08 -0.79 -3.23
C SER A 106 -9.84 -1.61 -4.51
N PRO A 107 -9.61 -0.95 -5.66
CA PRO A 107 -9.50 -1.65 -6.94
C PRO A 107 -8.15 -2.36 -7.13
N VAL A 108 -7.13 -2.00 -6.34
CA VAL A 108 -5.81 -2.64 -6.36
C VAL A 108 -5.35 -2.92 -4.94
N LYS A 109 -4.97 -4.17 -4.66
CA LYS A 109 -4.54 -4.61 -3.33
C LYS A 109 -3.34 -5.55 -3.43
N PHE A 110 -2.43 -5.47 -2.46
CA PHE A 110 -1.30 -6.38 -2.34
C PHE A 110 -1.39 -7.16 -1.04
N GLU A 111 -1.09 -8.44 -1.12
CA GLU A 111 -0.80 -9.27 0.04
C GLU A 111 0.71 -9.33 0.24
N CYS A 112 1.18 -8.93 1.42
CA CYS A 112 2.61 -8.75 1.69
C CYS A 112 3.05 -9.60 2.87
N VAL A 113 4.15 -10.34 2.69
CA VAL A 113 4.92 -10.95 3.78
C VAL A 113 5.93 -9.93 4.27
N TYR A 114 5.96 -9.68 5.57
CA TYR A 114 6.95 -8.80 6.20
C TYR A 114 8.37 -9.32 5.93
N HIS A 115 9.28 -8.41 5.58
CA HIS A 115 10.68 -8.74 5.34
C HIS A 115 11.60 -8.16 6.42
N THR A 116 11.53 -6.84 6.65
CA THR A 116 12.36 -6.17 7.66
C THR A 116 11.83 -4.78 7.98
N THR A 117 12.33 -4.19 9.07
CA THR A 117 12.11 -2.80 9.46
C THR A 117 13.45 -2.11 9.65
N LEU A 118 13.68 -1.01 8.92
CA LEU A 118 14.81 -0.13 9.18
C LEU A 118 14.34 1.03 10.05
N ARG A 119 14.96 1.22 11.22
CA ARG A 119 14.65 2.34 12.11
C ARG A 119 15.65 3.47 11.90
N LEU A 120 15.15 4.63 11.49
CA LEU A 120 15.94 5.84 11.29
C LEU A 120 15.76 6.80 12.47
N PRO A 121 16.86 7.37 13.01
CA PRO A 121 16.78 8.38 14.05
C PRO A 121 16.20 9.70 13.49
N ALA A 122 15.37 10.37 14.28
CA ALA A 122 14.82 11.67 13.98
C ALA A 122 14.87 12.58 15.22
N LYS A 123 14.57 13.87 15.05
CA LYS A 123 14.52 14.84 16.15
C LYS A 123 13.10 14.96 16.68
N PRO A 124 12.90 15.30 17.97
CA PRO A 124 11.59 15.60 18.52
C PRO A 124 10.81 16.63 17.66
N PRO A 125 9.47 16.52 17.57
CA PRO A 125 8.61 15.65 18.38
C PRO A 125 8.50 14.20 17.87
N MET A 126 8.99 13.88 16.67
CA MET A 126 8.92 12.52 16.11
C MET A 126 10.30 11.86 16.28
N GLY A 127 10.49 11.08 17.35
CA GLY A 127 11.80 10.56 17.74
C GLY A 127 12.46 9.62 16.73
N THR A 128 11.68 8.80 16.03
CA THR A 128 12.18 7.87 14.99
C THR A 128 11.16 7.65 13.88
N VAL A 129 11.65 7.16 12.74
CA VAL A 129 10.85 6.68 11.60
C VAL A 129 11.15 5.20 11.38
N ASP A 130 10.12 4.38 11.35
CA ASP A 130 10.22 2.97 10.97
C ASP A 130 9.91 2.83 9.47
N VAL A 131 10.87 2.33 8.70
CA VAL A 131 10.69 1.97 7.28
C VAL A 131 10.46 0.46 7.20
N VAL A 132 9.21 0.08 6.97
CA VAL A 132 8.78 -1.31 6.88
C VAL A 132 8.87 -1.76 5.43
N ILE A 133 9.52 -2.90 5.19
CA ILE A 133 9.66 -3.52 3.87
C ILE A 133 8.90 -4.85 3.88
N GLY A 134 8.10 -5.10 2.85
CA GLY A 134 7.39 -6.36 2.66
C GLY A 134 7.52 -6.90 1.24
N ARG A 135 7.60 -8.22 1.10
CA ARG A 135 7.56 -8.93 -0.17
C ARG A 135 6.10 -9.11 -0.58
N VAL A 136 5.75 -8.69 -1.78
CA VAL A 136 4.42 -8.95 -2.36
C VAL A 136 4.35 -10.42 -2.77
N ILE A 137 3.29 -11.12 -2.38
CA ILE A 137 3.06 -12.52 -2.75
C ILE A 137 1.78 -12.74 -3.56
N ALA A 138 0.87 -11.77 -3.53
CA ALA A 138 -0.31 -11.74 -4.40
C ALA A 138 -0.73 -10.30 -4.69
N VAL A 139 -1.26 -10.10 -5.89
CA VAL A 139 -1.81 -8.83 -6.37
C VAL A 139 -3.26 -9.06 -6.79
N HIS A 140 -4.15 -8.20 -6.32
CA HIS A 140 -5.56 -8.20 -6.70
C HIS A 140 -5.85 -6.92 -7.47
N ILE A 141 -6.30 -7.05 -8.72
CA ILE A 141 -6.75 -5.91 -9.54
C ILE A 141 -8.18 -6.18 -9.95
N ARG A 142 -9.05 -5.19 -9.78
CA ARG A 142 -10.46 -5.28 -10.20
C ARG A 142 -10.54 -5.18 -11.72
N ASP A 143 -11.31 -6.06 -12.36
CA ASP A 143 -11.34 -6.17 -13.83
C ASP A 143 -11.80 -4.89 -14.53
N ASP A 144 -12.69 -4.12 -13.90
CA ASP A 144 -13.25 -2.88 -14.44
C ASP A 144 -12.23 -1.74 -14.57
N VAL A 145 -11.10 -1.80 -13.85
CA VAL A 145 -10.01 -0.83 -13.95
C VAL A 145 -8.90 -1.28 -14.90
N LEU A 146 -9.13 -2.36 -15.65
CA LEU A 146 -8.23 -2.81 -16.72
C LEU A 146 -8.67 -2.25 -18.08
N THR A 147 -7.69 -1.97 -18.93
CA THR A 147 -7.85 -1.67 -20.35
C THR A 147 -6.77 -2.48 -21.09
N ASP A 148 -7.18 -3.37 -21.99
CA ASP A 148 -6.28 -4.27 -22.74
C ASP A 148 -5.32 -5.10 -21.85
N GLY A 149 -5.84 -5.60 -20.72
CA GLY A 149 -5.06 -6.38 -19.75
C GLY A 149 -4.04 -5.57 -18.94
N LYS A 150 -4.06 -4.24 -19.06
CA LYS A 150 -3.20 -3.32 -18.30
C LYS A 150 -4.04 -2.46 -17.36
N LEU A 151 -3.45 -2.14 -16.20
CA LEU A 151 -4.05 -1.22 -15.25
C LEU A 151 -4.24 0.17 -15.90
N ASP A 152 -5.49 0.57 -16.01
CA ASP A 152 -5.88 1.91 -16.41
C ASP A 152 -5.98 2.80 -15.17
N VAL A 153 -4.90 3.52 -14.89
CA VAL A 153 -4.77 4.36 -13.69
C VAL A 153 -5.91 5.38 -13.61
N SER A 154 -6.36 5.93 -14.74
CA SER A 154 -7.45 6.91 -14.79
C SER A 154 -8.77 6.36 -14.24
N LYS A 155 -9.05 5.08 -14.46
CA LYS A 155 -10.22 4.38 -13.92
C LYS A 155 -10.13 4.12 -12.42
N THR A 156 -8.92 4.05 -11.87
CA THR A 156 -8.73 3.88 -10.41
C THR A 156 -8.86 5.18 -9.61
N GLN A 157 -8.69 6.34 -10.26
CA GLN A 157 -8.69 7.67 -9.62
C GLN A 157 -7.90 7.73 -8.30
N PRO A 158 -6.61 7.34 -8.30
CA PRO A 158 -5.83 7.29 -7.08
C PRO A 158 -5.58 8.69 -6.53
N ILE A 159 -5.56 8.81 -5.21
CA ILE A 159 -5.24 10.07 -4.53
C ILE A 159 -3.78 10.10 -4.11
N ALA A 160 -3.14 11.25 -4.30
CA ALA A 160 -1.78 11.52 -3.86
C ALA A 160 -1.81 12.56 -2.72
N ARG A 161 -1.10 12.29 -1.63
CA ARG A 161 -0.90 13.29 -0.58
C ARG A 161 0.15 14.29 -1.05
N CYS A 162 -0.22 15.56 -1.05
CA CYS A 162 0.69 16.66 -1.38
C CYS A 162 1.24 17.27 -0.08
N GLY A 163 1.53 18.58 -0.08
CA GLY A 163 1.91 19.30 1.13
C GLY A 163 0.75 19.47 2.11
N TYR A 164 1.06 19.46 3.41
CA TYR A 164 0.09 19.74 4.49
C TYR A 164 -1.15 18.83 4.42
N PHE A 165 -2.35 19.41 4.23
CA PHE A 165 -3.63 18.70 4.11
C PHE A 165 -4.12 18.61 2.65
N GLN A 166 -3.29 18.95 1.68
CA GLN A 166 -3.65 18.94 0.27
C GLN A 166 -3.54 17.52 -0.31
N TYR A 167 -4.49 17.19 -1.19
CA TYR A 167 -4.49 15.96 -1.97
C TYR A 167 -4.72 16.29 -3.44
N ALA A 168 -4.08 15.53 -4.31
CA ALA A 168 -4.38 15.49 -5.74
C ALA A 168 -5.11 14.18 -6.07
N VAL A 169 -5.86 14.18 -7.17
CA VAL A 169 -6.48 12.98 -7.75
C VAL A 169 -5.96 12.82 -9.17
N ILE A 170 -5.50 11.63 -9.51
CA ILE A 170 -4.99 11.32 -10.85
C ILE A 170 -6.17 10.88 -11.70
N ARG A 171 -6.64 11.78 -12.58
CA ARG A 171 -7.74 11.51 -13.52
C ARG A 171 -7.26 11.27 -14.95
N GLU A 172 -6.04 11.68 -15.23
CA GLU A 172 -5.46 11.65 -16.57
C GLU A 172 -4.01 11.17 -16.47
N THR A 173 -3.58 10.48 -17.52
CA THR A 173 -2.20 10.02 -17.71
C THR A 173 -1.76 10.37 -19.12
N PHE A 174 -0.47 10.56 -19.30
CA PHE A 174 0.14 10.74 -20.61
C PHE A 174 1.32 9.79 -20.74
N GLU A 175 1.60 9.37 -21.97
CA GLU A 175 2.70 8.45 -22.25
C GLU A 175 4.00 9.23 -22.44
N MET A 176 5.05 8.80 -21.75
CA MET A 176 6.41 9.26 -21.96
C MET A 176 7.31 8.05 -22.23
N ILE A 177 7.67 7.85 -23.49
CA ILE A 177 8.60 6.81 -23.89
C ILE A 177 10.02 7.34 -23.69
N ILE A 178 10.86 6.57 -22.97
CA ILE A 178 12.27 6.90 -22.78
C ILE A 178 12.94 6.95 -24.18
N PRO A 179 13.58 8.07 -24.56
CA PRO A 179 14.30 8.16 -25.83
C PRO A 179 15.32 7.03 -25.98
N GLU A 180 15.48 6.49 -27.19
CA GLU A 180 16.41 5.40 -27.53
C GLU A 180 16.13 4.02 -26.91
N LEU A 181 15.26 3.93 -25.90
CA LEU A 181 14.81 2.66 -25.30
C LEU A 181 13.87 1.87 -26.22
N GLY A 182 13.23 2.56 -27.18
CA GLY A 182 12.23 2.01 -28.10
C GLY A 182 12.72 0.91 -29.03
N MET A 183 14.04 0.71 -29.18
CA MET A 183 14.58 -0.34 -30.08
C MET A 183 15.20 -1.55 -29.37
N SER A 184 15.79 -1.44 -28.17
CA SER A 184 16.53 -2.57 -27.55
C SER A 184 15.82 -3.24 -26.36
N LEU A 185 15.05 -2.48 -25.56
CA LEU A 185 14.48 -3.02 -24.32
C LEU A 185 13.15 -3.76 -24.54
N CYS A 186 12.37 -3.33 -25.54
CA CYS A 186 11.08 -3.95 -25.88
C CYS A 186 11.24 -5.43 -26.31
N GLN A 187 12.35 -5.75 -26.99
CA GLN A 187 12.69 -7.12 -27.38
C GLN A 187 13.11 -7.99 -26.18
N THR A 188 13.76 -7.40 -25.18
CA THR A 188 14.32 -8.15 -24.04
C THR A 188 13.27 -8.42 -22.96
N ILE A 189 12.43 -7.43 -22.61
CA ILE A 189 11.42 -7.56 -21.55
C ILE A 189 10.21 -8.39 -22.00
N GLY A 190 9.86 -8.35 -23.29
CA GLY A 190 8.81 -9.22 -23.85
C GLY A 190 9.19 -10.70 -23.90
N SER A 191 10.48 -11.02 -23.91
CA SER A 191 10.98 -12.40 -24.03
C SER A 191 11.08 -13.17 -22.70
N THR A 192 11.10 -12.47 -21.57
CA THR A 192 11.37 -13.04 -20.24
C THR A 192 10.12 -13.30 -19.39
N GLY A 193 8.92 -12.94 -19.87
CA GLY A 193 7.69 -13.13 -19.11
C GLY A 193 7.58 -12.27 -17.84
N ILE A 194 8.41 -11.24 -17.69
CA ILE A 194 8.48 -10.35 -16.51
C ILE A 194 7.23 -9.44 -16.35
N ILE A 195 6.35 -9.43 -17.36
CA ILE A 195 5.03 -8.80 -17.32
C ILE A 195 4.03 -9.70 -16.57
N ASP A 196 4.31 -10.01 -15.30
CA ASP A 196 3.27 -10.41 -14.35
C ASP A 196 2.66 -9.16 -13.71
N GLY A 197 1.49 -9.26 -13.06
CA GLY A 197 0.76 -8.12 -12.48
C GLY A 197 1.59 -7.20 -11.55
N THR A 198 2.77 -7.62 -11.10
CA THR A 198 3.73 -6.82 -10.32
C THR A 198 4.53 -5.82 -11.15
N SER A 199 4.69 -6.00 -12.46
CA SER A 199 5.33 -4.99 -13.32
C SER A 199 4.43 -3.76 -13.55
N GLN A 200 3.12 -3.91 -13.29
CA GLN A 200 2.12 -2.83 -13.38
C GLN A 200 1.98 -2.03 -12.07
N LEU A 201 2.85 -2.29 -11.09
CA LEU A 201 2.84 -1.56 -9.82
C LEU A 201 3.03 -0.06 -10.05
N MET A 202 1.99 0.70 -9.72
CA MET A 202 1.93 2.14 -9.87
C MET A 202 3.14 2.80 -9.16
N ARG A 203 3.97 3.52 -9.92
CA ARG A 203 5.02 4.38 -9.40
C ARG A 203 4.47 5.80 -9.31
N ILE A 204 4.13 6.25 -8.09
CA ILE A 204 3.91 7.68 -7.86
C ILE A 204 5.28 8.25 -7.52
N ILE A 205 5.94 8.83 -8.52
CA ILE A 205 7.19 9.59 -8.38
C ILE A 205 6.89 11.02 -7.96
#